data_AF-A0A926X6A7-F1
#
_entry.id   AF-A0A926X6A7-F1
#
_cell.length_a   1.000
_cell.length_b   1.000
_cell.length_c   1.000
_cell.angle_alpha   90.00
_cell.angle_beta   90.00
_cell.angle_gamma   90.00
#
_symmetry.space_group_name_H-M   'P 1'
#
loop_
_entity.id
_entity.type
_entity.pdbx_description
1 polymer ?
#
loop_
_entity_poly.entity_id
_entity_poly.type
_entity_poly.pdbx_seq_one_letter_code
_entity_poly.pdbx_strand_id
1 'polypeptide(L)' 'MAKKGHKSRKGVGEFYDEVKVDTLLSLTPTARESLDQQAKSIGISRSEVVERLARGLIAPPGTVPLSKEERLSLGKF' A
#
# COMPACT_ATOMS: atom_id res chain seq x y z
N MET A 1 29.60 3.79 -4.79
CA MET A 1 28.82 3.65 -3.54
C MET A 1 27.60 4.55 -3.64
N ALA A 2 26.39 4.05 -3.40
CA ALA A 2 25.18 4.88 -3.42
C ALA A 2 25.23 5.90 -2.28
N LYS A 3 24.95 7.16 -2.59
CA LYS A 3 25.03 8.30 -1.67
C LYS A 3 23.77 8.31 -0.78
N LYS A 4 23.91 8.61 0.52
CA LYS A 4 22.78 8.69 1.47
C LYS A 4 21.72 9.67 0.91
N GLY A 5 20.51 9.18 0.66
CA GLY A 5 19.42 9.95 0.02
C GLY A 5 19.34 9.86 -1.51
N HIS A 6 20.13 9.02 -2.18
CA HIS A 6 20.06 8.81 -3.63
C HIS A 6 19.66 7.37 -3.99
N LYS A 7 18.73 7.25 -4.96
CA LYS A 7 18.18 5.99 -5.49
C LYS A 7 19.32 5.03 -5.87
N SER A 8 19.37 3.86 -5.21
CA SER A 8 20.56 2.98 -5.19
C SER A 8 20.58 1.88 -6.26
N ARG A 9 19.50 1.67 -7.04
CA ARG A 9 19.48 0.60 -8.05
C ARG A 9 19.17 1.12 -9.45
N LYS A 10 20.21 1.15 -10.29
CA LYS A 10 20.07 1.25 -11.75
C LYS A 10 19.29 0.01 -12.23
N GLY A 11 18.06 0.20 -12.72
CA GLY A 11 17.22 -0.87 -13.29
C GLY A 11 16.12 -1.44 -12.39
N VAL A 12 16.00 -1.00 -11.14
CA VAL A 12 14.82 -1.27 -10.30
C VAL A 12 14.16 0.08 -10.05
N GLY A 13 13.12 0.39 -10.83
CA GLY A 13 12.33 1.58 -10.59
C GLY A 13 11.70 1.48 -9.20
N GLU A 14 12.18 2.29 -8.26
CA GLU A 14 11.37 2.63 -7.10
C GLU A 14 10.19 3.43 -7.65
N PHE A 15 8.96 2.93 -7.43
CA PHE A 15 7.74 3.53 -7.99
C PHE A 15 7.53 4.99 -7.54
N TYR A 16 8.19 5.41 -6.45
CA TYR A 16 8.08 6.74 -5.87
C TYR A 16 9.42 7.49 -5.92
N ASP A 17 9.34 8.82 -5.81
CA ASP A 17 10.54 9.69 -5.83
C ASP A 17 11.33 9.68 -4.52
N GLU A 18 10.80 9.02 -3.50
CA GLU A 18 11.39 8.89 -2.17
C GLU A 18 12.07 7.53 -2.02
N VAL A 19 13.25 7.54 -1.38
CA VAL A 19 13.95 6.31 -1.01
C VAL A 19 13.28 5.72 0.23
N LYS A 20 12.94 4.43 0.19
CA LYS A 20 12.36 3.73 1.35
C LYS A 20 13.34 3.76 2.54
N VAL A 21 12.80 3.99 3.73
CA VAL A 21 13.55 3.94 5.00
C VAL A 21 13.17 2.71 5.80
N ASP A 22 14.14 2.12 6.49
CA ASP A 22 13.90 0.96 7.36
C ASP A 22 12.92 1.35 8.48
N THR A 23 11.77 0.70 8.50
CA THR A 23 10.67 0.98 9.44
C THR A 23 10.21 -0.31 10.08
N LEU A 24 10.12 -0.32 11.42
CA LEU A 24 9.57 -1.45 12.16
C LEU A 24 8.05 -1.28 12.31
N LEU A 25 7.30 -2.30 11.91
CA LEU A 25 5.85 -2.36 12.09
C LEU A 25 5.45 -3.66 12.81
N SER A 26 4.91 -3.52 14.01
CA SER A 26 4.38 -4.66 14.78
C SER A 26 2.96 -5.00 14.32
N LEU A 27 2.74 -6.27 13.98
CA LEU A 27 1.46 -6.77 13.47
C LEU A 27 1.08 -8.07 14.20
N THR A 28 -0.22 -8.34 14.30
CA THR A 28 -0.69 -9.67 14.71
C THR A 28 -0.34 -10.71 13.64
N PRO A 29 -0.19 -12.01 14.00
CA PRO A 29 0.11 -13.06 13.03
C PRO A 29 -0.90 -13.12 11.88
N THR A 30 -2.19 -12.99 12.19
CA THR A 30 -3.29 -13.01 11.20
C THR A 30 -3.25 -11.82 10.25
N ALA A 31 -2.95 -10.62 10.74
CA ALA A 31 -2.79 -9.44 9.88
C ALA A 31 -1.58 -9.57 8.94
N ARG A 32 -0.48 -10.14 9.44
CA ARG A 32 0.72 -10.42 8.64
C ARG A 32 0.41 -11.41 7.51
N GLU A 33 -0.29 -12.50 7.81
CA GLU A 33 -0.69 -13.50 6.80
C GLU A 33 -1.64 -12.92 5.74
N SER A 34 -2.61 -12.11 6.16
CA SER A 34 -3.52 -11.42 5.24
C SER A 34 -2.76 -10.49 4.29
N LEU A 35 -1.80 -9.70 4.80
CA LEU A 35 -0.95 -8.85 3.97
C LEU A 35 -0.10 -9.66 2.99
N ASP A 36 0.40 -10.84 3.39
CA ASP A 36 1.15 -11.72 2.48
C ASP A 36 0.28 -12.30 1.36
N GLN A 37 -0.96 -12.66 1.67
CA GLN A 37 -1.91 -13.12 0.66
C GLN A 37 -2.26 -12.01 -0.33
N GLN A 38 -2.53 -10.79 0.17
CA GLN A 38 -2.78 -9.62 -0.66
C GLN A 38 -1.57 -9.30 -1.54
N ALA A 39 -0.36 -9.26 -0.96
CA ALA A 39 0.87 -9.02 -1.71
C ALA A 39 1.05 -10.03 -2.86
N LYS A 40 0.81 -11.33 -2.59
CA LYS A 40 0.85 -12.39 -3.60
C LYS A 40 -0.19 -12.23 -4.69
N SER A 41 -1.43 -11.84 -4.36
CA SER A 41 -2.52 -11.74 -5.34
C SER A 41 -2.31 -10.63 -6.36
N ILE A 42 -1.67 -9.53 -5.97
CA ILE A 42 -1.35 -8.40 -6.86
C ILE A 42 0.12 -8.36 -7.31
N GLY A 43 0.92 -9.38 -6.97
CA GLY A 43 2.28 -9.55 -7.47
C GLY A 43 3.27 -8.49 -6.97
N ILE A 44 3.06 -7.93 -5.77
CA ILE A 44 3.94 -6.92 -5.17
C ILE A 44 4.49 -7.38 -3.82
N SER A 45 5.44 -6.63 -3.26
CA SER A 45 5.96 -6.91 -1.92
C SER A 45 4.98 -6.46 -0.83
N ARG A 46 5.09 -7.06 0.36
CA ARG A 46 4.31 -6.65 1.55
C ARG A 46 4.46 -5.16 1.88
N SER A 47 5.68 -4.63 1.80
CA SER A 47 5.93 -3.21 2.05
C SER A 47 5.31 -2.31 0.99
N GLU A 48 5.18 -2.79 -0.25
CA GLU A 48 4.50 -2.05 -1.32
C GLU A 48 2.98 -2.02 -1.13
N VAL A 49 2.39 -3.08 -0.56
CA VAL A 49 0.97 -3.05 -0.14
C VAL A 49 0.74 -1.92 0.87
N VAL A 50 1.60 -1.83 1.89
CA VAL A 50 1.50 -0.80 2.94
C VAL A 50 1.65 0.61 2.36
N GLU A 51 2.63 0.83 1.48
CA GLU A 51 2.84 2.11 0.79
C GLU A 51 1.62 2.50 -0.05
N ARG A 52 1.11 1.59 -0.87
CA ARG A 52 -0.06 1.87 -1.72
C ARG A 52 -1.31 2.13 -0.90
N LEU A 53 -1.49 1.43 0.21
CA LEU A 53 -2.61 1.66 1.12
C LEU A 53 -2.51 3.06 1.75
N ALA A 54 -1.33 3.42 2.27
CA ALA A 54 -1.09 4.72 2.88
C ALA A 54 -1.19 5.88 1.88
N ARG A 55 -0.83 5.66 0.62
CA ARG A 55 -0.91 6.64 -0.47
C ARG A 55 -2.29 6.67 -1.16
N GLY A 56 -3.26 5.87 -0.70
CA GLY A 56 -4.62 5.82 -1.26
C GLY A 56 -4.71 5.20 -2.66
N LEU A 57 -3.70 4.45 -3.07
CA LEU A 57 -3.63 3.77 -4.37
C LEU A 57 -4.37 2.42 -4.37
N ILE A 58 -4.58 1.85 -3.18
CA ILE A 58 -5.43 0.67 -2.97
C ILE A 58 -6.41 0.93 -1.83
N ALA A 59 -7.60 0.34 -1.93
CA ALA A 59 -8.63 0.47 -0.92
C ALA A 59 -8.40 -0.52 0.25
N PRO A 60 -8.81 -0.15 1.49
CA PRO A 60 -8.77 -1.09 2.61
C PRO A 60 -9.65 -2.31 2.34
N PRO A 61 -9.24 -3.52 2.77
CA PRO A 61 -10.09 -4.70 2.67
C PRO A 61 -11.40 -4.48 3.43
N GLY A 62 -12.53 -4.83 2.80
CA GLY A 62 -13.87 -4.64 3.36
C GLY A 62 -14.51 -3.28 3.02
N THR A 63 -13.82 -2.39 2.30
CA THR A 63 -14.46 -1.20 1.72
C THR A 63 -15.10 -1.58 0.38
N VAL A 64 -16.43 -1.56 0.34
CA VAL A 64 -17.16 -1.60 -0.94
C VAL A 64 -17.20 -0.15 -1.44
N PRO A 65 -16.62 0.17 -2.61
CA PRO A 65 -16.76 1.51 -3.15
C PRO A 65 -18.23 1.76 -3.45
N LEU A 66 -18.87 2.60 -2.63
CA LEU A 66 -20.26 3.01 -2.85
C LEU A 66 -20.37 3.62 -4.25
N SER A 67 -21.31 3.10 -5.04
CA SER A 67 -21.70 3.65 -6.33
C SER A 67 -22.16 5.09 -6.19
N LYS A 68 -22.18 5.82 -7.32
CA LYS A 68 -22.61 7.23 -7.33
C LYS A 68 -24.05 7.40 -6.80
N GLU A 69 -24.89 6.39 -7.02
CA GLU A 69 -26.28 6.31 -6.55
C GLU A 69 -26.36 6.10 -5.03
N GLU A 70 -25.53 5.21 -4.47
CA GLU A 70 -25.46 4.97 -3.02
C GLU A 70 -24.88 6.17 -2.26
N ARG A 71 -23.99 6.95 -2.89
CA ARG A 71 -23.51 8.21 -2.31
C ARG A 71 -24.60 9.28 -2.29
N LEU A 72 -25.47 9.29 -3.30
CA LEU A 72 -26.58 10.24 -3.40
C LEU A 72 -27.67 9.93 -2.36
N SER A 73 -27.94 8.65 -2.10
CA SER A 73 -28.94 8.20 -1.12
C SER A 73 -28.53 8.47 0.32
N LEU A 74 -27.22 8.52 0.61
CA LEU A 74 -26.67 8.90 1.92
C LEU A 74 -26.64 10.42 2.17
N GLY A 75 -27.01 11.24 1.18
CA GLY A 75 -27.12 12.70 1.26
C GLY A 75 -28.35 13.20 2.04
N LYS A 76 -28.57 12.69 3.26
CA LYS A 76 -29.46 13.29 4.26
C LYS A 76 -28.71 13.44 5.59
N PHE A 77 -27.84 14.44 5.67
CA PHE A 77 -27.49 15.13 6.91
C PHE A 77 -27.22 16.59 6.60
#